data_AF-A0A935BHA2-F1
#
_entry.id   AF-A0A935BHA2-F1
#
_cell.length_a   1.000
_cell.length_b   1.000
_cell.length_c   1.000
_cell.angle_alpha   90.00
_cell.angle_beta   90.00
_cell.angle_gamma   90.00
#
_symmetry.space_group_name_H-M   'P 1'
#
loop_
_entity.id
_entity.type
_entity.pdbx_description
1 polymer ?
#
loop_
_entity_poly.entity_id
_entity_poly.type
_entity_poly.pdbx_seq_one_letter_code
_entity_poly.pdbx_strand_id
1 'polypeptide(L)'
;MYSNTSHTHFGGLINATPNGRRAGETFASGFAPENGANKRGSTALINSMNRIDFKKFANGINFNIKLDASSYDCDDGKSALGSMYKVYFKRHGMQVQANMLDPKILIEARTNRSCTPTC
;
A
#
# COMPACT_ATOMS: atom_id res chain seq x y z
N MET A 1 -8.27 -12.30 1.69
CA MET A 1 -8.91 -10.97 1.75
C MET A 1 -8.09 -10.00 0.91
N TYR A 2 -8.65 -9.64 -0.25
CA TYR A 2 -8.05 -8.77 -1.26
C TYR A 2 -9.21 -8.10 -2.00
N SER A 3 -9.00 -6.89 -2.51
CA SER A 3 -10.10 -6.12 -3.12
C SER A 3 -9.99 -5.96 -4.64
N ASN A 4 -8.94 -6.51 -5.27
CA ASN A 4 -8.61 -6.32 -6.69
C ASN A 4 -8.90 -4.88 -7.13
N THR A 5 -9.82 -4.66 -8.08
CA THR A 5 -10.31 -3.33 -8.50
C THR A 5 -11.71 -3.00 -7.98
N SER A 6 -12.35 -3.93 -7.25
CA SER A 6 -13.72 -3.78 -6.74
C SER A 6 -13.84 -2.68 -5.68
N HIS A 7 -12.76 -2.38 -4.94
CA HIS A 7 -12.73 -1.27 -3.97
C HIS A 7 -13.04 0.10 -4.59
N THR A 8 -12.78 0.27 -5.89
CA THR A 8 -13.14 1.48 -6.65
C THR A 8 -14.63 1.52 -6.95
N HIS A 9 -15.17 0.42 -7.46
CA HIS A 9 -16.59 0.33 -7.85
C HIS A 9 -17.50 0.49 -6.62
N PHE A 10 -17.24 -0.27 -5.55
CA PHE A 10 -18.01 -0.17 -4.32
C PHE A 10 -17.79 1.16 -3.59
N GLY A 11 -16.60 1.76 -3.67
CA GLY A 11 -16.35 3.09 -3.11
C GLY A 11 -17.27 4.17 -3.69
N GLY A 12 -17.52 4.09 -5.00
CA GLY A 12 -18.43 4.96 -5.72
C GLY A 12 -19.91 4.85 -5.29
N LEU A 13 -20.31 3.68 -4.78
CA LEU A 13 -21.69 3.40 -4.38
C LEU A 13 -22.00 3.80 -2.92
N ILE A 14 -20.97 4.03 -2.09
CA ILE A 14 -21.13 4.22 -0.65
C ILE A 14 -20.97 5.70 -0.27
N ASN A 15 -21.89 6.20 0.55
CA ASN A 15 -21.87 7.53 1.15
C ASN A 15 -20.70 7.74 2.12
N ALA A 16 -20.46 8.99 2.53
CA ALA A 16 -19.36 9.33 3.43
C ALA A 16 -19.32 8.42 4.67
N THR A 17 -18.12 8.00 5.09
CA THR A 17 -17.93 7.10 6.23
C THR A 17 -17.23 7.81 7.39
N PRO A 18 -17.44 7.38 8.66
CA PRO A 18 -16.93 8.09 9.85
C PRO A 18 -15.41 8.21 9.96
N ASN A 19 -14.65 7.44 9.17
CA ASN A 19 -13.20 7.54 9.04
C ASN A 19 -12.74 8.83 8.29
N GLY A 20 -13.67 9.63 7.77
CA GLY A 20 -13.39 10.87 7.04
C GLY A 20 -13.39 10.72 5.52
N ARG A 21 -13.63 9.51 4.99
CA ARG A 21 -13.81 9.27 3.56
C ARG A 21 -15.09 9.94 3.07
N ARG A 22 -15.02 10.66 1.96
CA ARG A 22 -16.17 11.35 1.35
C ARG A 22 -17.05 10.38 0.55
N ALA A 23 -18.29 10.79 0.30
CA ALA A 23 -19.19 10.02 -0.53
C ALA A 23 -18.60 9.85 -1.95
N GLY A 24 -18.62 8.62 -2.47
CA GLY A 24 -18.09 8.30 -3.80
C GLY A 24 -16.57 8.14 -3.91
N GLU A 25 -15.80 8.33 -2.84
CA GLU A 25 -14.34 8.06 -2.85
C GLU A 25 -14.02 6.57 -2.85
N THR A 26 -12.87 6.17 -3.38
CA THR A 26 -12.48 4.76 -3.41
C THR A 26 -12.16 4.23 -2.01
N PHE A 27 -12.47 2.96 -1.75
CA PHE A 27 -12.02 2.30 -0.52
C PHE A 27 -10.53 1.96 -0.55
N ALA A 28 -9.98 1.62 0.61
CA ALA A 28 -8.63 1.07 0.69
C ALA A 28 -8.49 -0.25 -0.09
N SER A 29 -7.30 -0.49 -0.65
CA SER A 29 -7.00 -1.69 -1.43
C SER A 29 -6.58 -2.84 -0.50
N GLY A 30 -7.44 -3.83 -0.29
CA GLY A 30 -7.16 -4.97 0.59
C GLY A 30 -6.83 -4.51 2.02
N PHE A 31 -5.64 -4.89 2.50
CA PHE A 31 -5.11 -4.49 3.80
C PHE A 31 -4.23 -3.22 3.76
N ALA A 32 -4.22 -2.50 2.65
CA ALA A 32 -3.54 -1.21 2.59
C ALA A 32 -4.17 -0.22 3.58
N PRO A 33 -3.36 0.66 4.21
CA PRO A 33 -3.92 1.79 4.92
C PRO A 33 -4.68 2.68 3.93
N GLU A 34 -5.73 3.34 4.41
CA GLU A 34 -6.44 4.34 3.61
C GLU A 34 -5.47 5.44 3.14
N ASN A 35 -5.73 5.99 1.95
CA ASN A 35 -4.85 6.98 1.35
C ASN A 35 -4.67 8.17 2.30
N GLY A 36 -3.42 8.48 2.68
CA GLY A 36 -3.10 9.56 3.62
C GLY A 36 -3.29 9.23 5.11
N ALA A 37 -3.76 8.03 5.46
CA ALA A 37 -3.89 7.61 6.86
C ALA A 37 -2.56 7.22 7.50
N ASN A 38 -1.57 6.77 6.70
CA ASN A 38 -0.24 6.45 7.21
C ASN A 38 0.60 7.73 7.40
N LYS A 39 0.62 8.27 8.62
CA LYS A 39 1.40 9.47 9.00
C LYS A 39 2.64 9.17 9.84
N ARG A 40 2.85 7.91 10.24
CA ARG A 40 3.91 7.49 11.19
C ARG A 40 5.04 6.67 10.53
N GLY A 41 5.09 6.68 9.20
CA GLY A 41 6.11 5.98 8.43
C GLY A 41 5.84 4.49 8.20
N SER A 42 6.73 3.84 7.46
CA SER A 42 6.61 2.44 7.02
C SER A 42 6.76 1.44 8.18
N THR A 43 7.61 1.73 9.18
CA THR A 43 7.80 0.87 10.36
C THR A 43 6.54 0.79 11.22
N ALA A 44 5.88 1.92 11.47
CA ALA A 44 4.63 1.95 12.25
C ALA A 44 3.50 1.20 11.54
N LEU A 45 3.47 1.26 10.21
CA LEU A 45 2.53 0.51 9.39
C LEU A 45 2.74 -1.00 9.51
N ILE A 46 3.97 -1.47 9.39
CA ILE A 46 4.31 -2.90 9.53
C ILE A 46 4.00 -3.40 10.95
N ASN A 47 4.30 -2.60 11.97
CA ASN A 47 3.93 -2.93 13.34
C ASN A 47 2.41 -3.03 13.53
N SER A 48 1.63 -2.17 12.88
CA SER A 48 0.17 -2.22 12.91
C SER A 48 -0.36 -3.48 12.23
N MET A 49 0.21 -3.84 11.07
CA MET A 49 -0.15 -5.07 10.35
C MET A 49 0.19 -6.33 11.14
N ASN A 50 1.33 -6.34 11.83
CA ASN A 50 1.75 -7.47 12.66
C ASN A 50 0.84 -7.73 13.88
N ARG A 51 -0.13 -6.86 14.16
CA ARG A 51 -1.16 -7.10 15.20
C ARG A 51 -2.30 -7.99 14.71
N ILE A 52 -2.40 -8.21 13.41
CA ILE A 52 -3.47 -9.02 12.80
C ILE A 52 -3.12 -10.49 12.92
N ASP A 53 -4.08 -11.31 13.34
CA ASP A 53 -3.94 -12.75 13.33
C ASP A 53 -4.17 -13.31 11.91
N PHE A 54 -3.07 -13.46 11.18
CA PHE A 54 -3.08 -13.95 9.80
C PHE A 54 -3.62 -15.38 9.66
N LYS A 55 -3.60 -16.20 10.71
CA LYS A 55 -4.11 -17.59 10.66
C LYS A 55 -5.61 -17.66 10.40
N LYS A 56 -6.35 -16.60 10.72
CA LYS A 56 -7.80 -16.49 10.45
C LYS A 56 -8.11 -16.25 8.97
N PHE A 57 -7.11 -15.94 8.16
CA PHE A 57 -7.28 -15.59 6.75
C PHE A 57 -6.67 -16.67 5.85
N ALA A 58 -7.30 -17.84 5.82
CA ALA A 58 -6.85 -18.99 5.02
C ALA A 58 -6.75 -18.69 3.51
N ASN A 59 -7.55 -17.74 3.00
CA ASN A 59 -7.54 -17.33 1.60
C ASN A 59 -6.50 -16.22 1.29
N GLY A 60 -5.45 -16.12 2.10
CA GLY A 60 -4.38 -15.13 1.97
C GLY A 60 -4.81 -13.68 2.23
N ILE A 61 -3.88 -12.75 2.18
CA ILE A 61 -4.15 -11.31 2.18
C ILE A 61 -3.39 -10.63 1.05
N ASN A 62 -3.87 -9.45 0.65
CA ASN A 62 -3.10 -8.54 -0.17
C ASN A 62 -2.79 -7.28 0.64
N PHE A 63 -1.51 -7.02 0.88
CA PHE A 63 -1.03 -5.85 1.60
C PHE A 63 -0.17 -4.98 0.68
N ASN A 64 -0.80 -3.94 0.14
CA ASN A 64 -0.16 -2.97 -0.75
C ASN A 64 0.39 -1.77 0.05
N ILE A 65 1.69 -1.54 -0.03
CA ILE A 65 2.34 -0.35 0.52
C ILE A 65 2.87 0.53 -0.60
N LYS A 66 2.65 1.85 -0.48
CA LYS A 66 3.26 2.85 -1.37
C LYS A 66 4.45 3.45 -0.64
N LEU A 67 5.62 3.36 -1.26
CA LEU A 67 6.87 3.90 -0.74
C LEU A 67 7.41 4.94 -1.72
N ASP A 68 8.05 5.96 -1.18
CA ASP A 68 8.72 6.96 -2.00
C ASP A 68 10.04 6.40 -2.52
N ALA A 69 10.25 6.41 -3.84
CA ALA A 69 11.42 5.81 -4.46
C ALA A 69 12.73 6.43 -3.99
N SER A 70 12.76 7.75 -3.74
CA SER A 70 13.98 8.47 -3.33
C SER A 70 14.48 8.04 -1.94
N SER A 71 13.58 7.58 -1.08
CA SER A 71 13.93 7.12 0.28
C SER A 71 14.59 5.75 0.31
N TYR A 72 14.55 5.00 -0.80
CA TYR A 72 15.01 3.60 -0.87
C TYR A 72 16.05 3.36 -1.98
N ASP A 73 16.54 4.41 -2.65
CA ASP A 73 17.52 4.29 -3.73
C ASP A 73 18.94 4.00 -3.21
N CYS A 74 19.27 4.48 -2.01
CA CYS A 74 20.54 4.19 -1.34
C CYS A 74 20.62 2.76 -0.76
N ASP A 75 21.85 2.26 -0.60
CA ASP A 75 22.09 0.91 -0.03
C ASP A 75 21.52 0.77 1.39
N ASP A 76 21.57 1.82 2.20
CA ASP A 76 20.96 1.84 3.53
C ASP A 76 19.44 1.69 3.46
N GLY A 77 18.79 2.36 2.50
CA GLY A 77 17.35 2.24 2.26
C GLY A 77 16.95 0.83 1.85
N LYS A 78 17.70 0.21 0.92
CA LYS A 78 17.49 -1.18 0.50
C LYS A 78 17.65 -2.17 1.67
N SER A 79 18.69 -1.97 2.49
CA SER A 79 18.94 -2.77 3.69
C SER A 79 17.81 -2.62 4.73
N ALA A 80 17.34 -1.38 4.95
CA ALA A 80 16.22 -1.08 5.83
C ALA A 80 14.92 -1.75 5.36
N LEU A 81 14.63 -1.71 4.04
CA LEU A 81 13.47 -2.37 3.46
C LEU A 81 13.53 -3.89 3.62
N GLY A 82 14.69 -4.49 3.34
CA GLY A 82 14.92 -5.92 3.54
C GLY A 82 14.72 -6.33 5.00
N SER A 83 15.22 -5.53 5.95
CA SER A 83 15.02 -5.75 7.38
C SER A 83 13.55 -5.64 7.78
N MET A 84 12.82 -4.68 7.20
CA MET A 84 11.40 -4.48 7.44
C MET A 84 10.57 -5.68 6.97
N TYR A 85 10.85 -6.23 5.79
CA TYR A 85 10.20 -7.45 5.30
C TYR A 85 10.55 -8.67 6.15
N LYS A 86 11.82 -8.84 6.55
CA LYS A 86 12.21 -9.93 7.45
C LYS A 86 11.39 -9.91 8.75
N VAL A 87 11.20 -8.73 9.35
CA VAL A 87 10.38 -8.60 10.57
C VAL A 87 8.91 -8.92 10.31
N TYR A 88 8.35 -8.48 9.19
CA TYR A 88 6.97 -8.76 8.80
C TYR A 88 6.71 -10.27 8.62
N PHE A 89 7.55 -10.95 7.84
CA PHE A 89 7.41 -12.39 7.60
C PHE A 89 7.71 -13.23 8.85
N LYS A 90 8.66 -12.81 9.69
CA LYS A 90 8.93 -13.47 10.99
C LYS A 90 7.71 -13.43 11.93
N ARG A 91 6.80 -12.47 11.74
CA ARG A 91 5.55 -12.33 12.50
C ARG A 91 4.33 -12.87 11.74
N HIS A 92 4.53 -13.84 10.85
CA HIS A 92 3.48 -14.53 10.10
C HIS A 92 2.74 -13.67 9.06
N GLY A 93 3.28 -12.52 8.67
CA GLY A 93 2.76 -11.77 7.52
C GLY A 93 2.75 -12.66 6.26
N MET A 94 1.63 -12.71 5.54
CA MET A 94 1.48 -13.66 4.42
C MET A 94 1.97 -13.12 3.09
N GLN A 95 1.68 -11.85 2.79
CA GLN A 95 2.04 -11.22 1.52
C GLN A 95 2.24 -9.72 1.76
N VAL A 96 3.17 -9.14 1.00
CA VAL A 96 3.38 -7.69 0.91
C VAL A 96 3.79 -7.34 -0.52
N GLN A 97 3.21 -6.28 -1.08
CA GLN A 97 3.62 -5.69 -2.34
C GLN A 97 3.93 -4.22 -2.10
N ALA A 98 5.15 -3.80 -2.45
CA ALA A 98 5.55 -2.42 -2.38
C ALA A 98 5.60 -1.79 -3.76
N ASN A 99 4.86 -0.70 -3.91
CA ASN A 99 4.95 0.16 -5.07
C ASN A 99 5.89 1.30 -4.70
N MET A 100 7.09 1.30 -5.30
CA MET A 100 8.01 2.43 -5.27
C MET A 100 7.60 3.39 -6.37
N LEU A 101 7.10 4.55 -5.99
CA LEU A 101 6.53 5.51 -6.93
C LEU A 101 7.20 6.87 -6.73
N ASP A 102 7.54 7.51 -7.84
CA ASP A 102 7.78 8.95 -7.88
C ASP A 102 6.50 9.62 -8.41
N PRO A 103 5.86 10.50 -7.60
CA PRO A 103 4.68 11.25 -8.04
C PRO A 103 4.90 12.02 -9.35
N LYS A 104 6.12 12.51 -9.59
CA LYS A 104 6.47 13.28 -10.80
C LYS A 104 6.38 12.41 -12.04
N ILE A 105 6.97 11.22 -11.99
CA ILE A 105 6.93 10.23 -13.08
C ILE A 105 5.48 9.84 -13.38
N LEU A 106 4.63 9.68 -12.36
CA LEU A 106 3.21 9.34 -12.58
C LEU A 106 2.41 10.48 -13.25
N ILE A 107 2.66 11.73 -12.87
CA ILE A 107 2.00 12.90 -13.48
C ILE A 107 2.48 13.08 -14.93
N GLU A 108 3.77 12.87 -15.17
CA GLU A 108 4.37 12.93 -16.50
C GLU A 108 3.82 11.82 -17.41
N ALA A 109 3.78 10.57 -16.94
CA ALA A 109 3.21 9.44 -17.67
C ALA A 109 1.70 9.59 -17.94
N ARG A 110 0.95 10.28 -17.05
CA ARG A 110 -0.45 10.62 -17.28
C ARG A 110 -0.62 11.66 -18.38
N THR A 111 0.30 12.62 -18.47
CA THR A 111 0.22 13.75 -19.42
C THR A 111 0.78 13.37 -20.78
N ASN A 112 1.80 12.50 -20.81
CA ASN A 112 2.46 12.02 -22.01
C ASN A 112 2.34 10.49 -22.12
N ARG A 113 1.30 10.03 -22.83
CA ARG A 113 0.93 8.60 -22.92
C ARG A 113 1.97 7.72 -23.64
N SER A 114 2.96 8.31 -24.32
CA SER A 114 4.07 7.62 -24.99
C SER A 114 5.30 7.40 -24.10
N CYS A 115 5.40 8.07 -22.95
CA CYS A 115 6.46 7.88 -21.98
C CYS A 115 5.97 6.98 -20.83
N THR A 116 5.96 5.67 -21.06
CA THR A 116 5.93 4.69 -19.96
C THR A 116 7.35 4.53 -19.39
N PRO A 117 7.52 4.29 -18.08
CA PRO A 117 8.82 4.16 -17.42
C PRO A 117 9.53 2.82 -17.74
N THR A 118 9.32 2.30 -18.96
CA THR A 118 10.05 1.18 -19.54
C THR A 118 11.06 1.76 -20.53
N CYS A 119 12.16 2.28 -20.00
CA CYS A 119 13.44 2.44 -20.68
C CYS A 119 14.52 2.04 -19.68
#